data_AF-A0A7S0TUR2-F1
#
_entry.id   AF-A0A7S0TUR2-F1
#
_cell.length_a   1.000
_cell.length_b   1.000
_cell.length_c   1.000
_cell.angle_alpha   90.00
_cell.angle_beta   90.00
_cell.angle_gamma   90.00
#
_symmetry.space_group_name_H-M   'P 1'
#
loop_
_entity.id
_entity.type
_entity.pdbx_description
1 polymer ?
#
loop_
_entity_poly.entity_id
_entity_poly.type
_entity_poly.pdbx_seq_one_letter_code
_entity_poly.pdbx_strand_id
1 'polypeptide(L)'
;LEALPDQPMRILTVPLAGCTRPLLRLVAARGGLQRGLSGTRNGHAGDEMPDLGHVVYPECKLGELSQETLDKAQIFANAKRTCREVDGMSVSSLREAYDIQAGITDIATQFVRGMMNRVLLHNGWRVGATSELARKEMGLSEPYRAPLYSGYEKKTNSRLRWEEQGTALVSVGAGLGFRLARPLMPREDAYSEEEVWEAVAALVPVIHLSATRVPDAIDRTPETAFLRIADWGLLGSVVVGNDVSAEGVDRGALSAVRVKR
;
A
#
# COMPACT_ATOMS: atom_id res chain seq x y z
N LEU A 1 23.67 -12.21 -25.51
CA LEU A 1 22.96 -11.91 -24.25
C LEU A 1 22.28 -10.56 -24.45
N GLU A 2 21.12 -10.58 -25.10
CA GLU A 2 20.33 -9.37 -25.35
C GLU A 2 19.82 -8.86 -24.00
N ALA A 3 20.12 -7.59 -23.70
CA ALA A 3 19.61 -6.91 -22.53
C ALA A 3 18.08 -6.85 -22.64
N LEU A 4 17.38 -7.49 -21.70
CA LEU A 4 15.95 -7.26 -21.52
C LEU A 4 15.75 -5.76 -21.20
N PRO A 5 14.81 -5.07 -21.86
CA PRO A 5 14.57 -3.66 -21.61
C PRO A 5 14.09 -3.44 -20.18
N ASP A 6 14.63 -2.40 -19.54
CA ASP A 6 14.21 -1.75 -18.29
C ASP A 6 13.07 -2.47 -17.53
N GLN A 7 13.44 -3.29 -16.53
CA GLN A 7 12.43 -3.78 -15.59
C GLN A 7 11.70 -2.60 -14.95
N PRO A 8 10.37 -2.68 -14.74
CA PRO A 8 9.60 -1.57 -14.20
C PRO A 8 10.17 -1.16 -12.85
N MET A 9 10.57 0.10 -12.82
CA MET A 9 11.11 0.82 -11.68
C MET A 9 10.19 0.64 -10.48
N ARG A 10 10.72 0.14 -9.36
CA ARG A 10 9.94 -0.08 -8.14
C ARG A 10 10.09 1.14 -7.23
N ILE A 11 9.01 1.90 -7.07
CA ILE A 11 8.93 3.04 -6.14
C ILE A 11 8.23 2.57 -4.86
N LEU A 12 8.92 2.69 -3.73
CA LEU A 12 8.29 2.61 -2.42
C LEU A 12 7.98 4.04 -1.96
N THR A 13 6.73 4.40 -1.72
CA THR A 13 6.37 5.77 -1.31
C THR A 13 5.85 5.84 0.13
N VAL A 14 6.33 6.82 0.89
CA VAL A 14 5.97 7.06 2.29
C VAL A 14 5.51 8.51 2.47
N PRO A 15 4.29 8.77 2.98
CA PRO A 15 3.86 10.12 3.35
C PRO A 15 4.77 10.73 4.43
N LEU A 16 5.04 12.04 4.34
CA LEU A 16 5.95 12.72 5.27
C LEU A 16 5.41 12.82 6.71
N ALA A 17 4.12 12.59 6.93
CA ALA A 17 3.49 12.61 8.25
C ALA A 17 3.98 11.44 9.12
N GLY A 18 5.16 11.56 9.74
CA GLY A 18 5.75 10.61 10.69
C GLY A 18 6.98 9.83 10.18
N CYS A 19 7.96 10.53 9.61
CA CYS A 19 9.03 9.97 8.75
C CYS A 19 10.00 8.91 9.33
N THR A 20 10.48 8.10 8.38
CA THR A 20 11.62 7.15 8.28
C THR A 20 11.60 5.81 9.04
N ARG A 21 11.43 5.78 10.37
CA ARG A 21 11.44 4.49 11.11
C ARG A 21 10.46 3.40 10.58
N PRO A 22 9.30 3.73 9.98
CA PRO A 22 8.35 2.73 9.47
C PRO A 22 8.79 1.98 8.20
N LEU A 23 9.79 2.48 7.45
CA LEU A 23 10.30 1.76 6.26
C LEU A 23 10.84 0.38 6.63
N LEU A 24 11.47 0.27 7.81
CA LEU A 24 12.22 -0.90 8.24
C LEU A 24 11.33 -2.08 8.64
N ARG A 25 10.12 -1.81 9.12
CA ARG A 25 9.18 -2.87 9.54
C ARG A 25 8.42 -3.50 8.37
N LEU A 26 8.33 -2.83 7.22
CA LEU A 26 7.45 -3.26 6.13
C LEU A 26 8.10 -4.19 5.09
N VAL A 27 9.44 -4.22 5.03
CA VAL A 27 10.16 -5.03 4.03
C VAL A 27 10.36 -6.49 4.52
N ALA A 28 9.91 -6.81 5.73
CA ALA A 28 9.90 -8.16 6.29
C ALA A 28 8.61 -8.91 5.88
N ALA A 29 8.61 -9.67 4.77
CA ALA A 29 7.45 -10.52 4.47
C ALA A 29 7.75 -11.65 3.46
N ARG A 30 7.96 -12.89 3.95
CA ARG A 30 7.60 -14.17 3.31
C ARG A 30 6.82 -14.97 4.37
N GLY A 31 5.80 -15.79 4.11
CA GLY A 31 5.58 -16.76 3.04
C GLY A 31 6.21 -18.11 3.43
N GLY A 32 5.58 -18.82 4.38
CA GLY A 32 6.00 -20.14 4.87
C GLY A 32 4.86 -20.87 5.57
N LEU A 33 4.53 -22.06 5.07
CA LEU A 33 3.50 -22.96 5.57
C LEU A 33 4.11 -23.77 6.73
N GLN A 34 3.53 -23.73 7.94
CA GLN A 34 3.81 -24.76 8.96
C GLN A 34 2.54 -25.36 9.53
N ARG A 35 2.48 -26.70 9.44
CA ARG A 35 1.53 -27.58 10.12
C ARG A 35 1.90 -27.70 11.59
N GLY A 36 0.87 -27.80 12.44
CA GLY A 36 0.93 -28.55 13.69
C GLY A 36 0.68 -27.72 14.94
N LEU A 37 -0.59 -27.55 15.31
CA LEU A 37 -0.97 -27.23 16.68
C LEU A 37 -1.46 -28.51 17.37
N SER A 38 -0.79 -28.89 18.46
CA SER A 38 -1.40 -29.64 19.54
C SER A 38 -1.00 -29.00 20.87
N GLY A 39 -1.97 -28.54 21.64
CA GLY A 39 -1.72 -28.04 22.99
C GLY A 39 -2.82 -27.15 23.53
N THR A 40 -3.82 -27.75 24.15
CA THR A 40 -4.87 -27.10 24.96
C THR A 40 -4.30 -26.38 26.19
N ARG A 41 -4.88 -25.22 26.58
CA ARG A 41 -5.15 -24.90 27.99
C ARG A 41 -6.15 -23.74 28.18
N ASN A 42 -6.96 -23.91 29.22
CA ASN A 42 -8.02 -23.03 29.75
C ASN A 42 -7.45 -21.82 30.50
N GLY A 43 -8.22 -20.72 30.57
CA GLY A 43 -8.33 -19.91 31.79
C GLY A 43 -8.34 -18.38 31.65
N HIS A 44 -9.53 -17.81 31.91
CA HIS A 44 -9.84 -16.47 32.45
C HIS A 44 -9.82 -15.22 31.55
N ALA A 45 -10.92 -14.47 31.72
CA ALA A 45 -11.30 -13.26 31.04
C ALA A 45 -10.78 -12.02 31.79
N GLY A 46 -9.96 -11.24 31.09
CA GLY A 46 -9.72 -9.82 31.32
C GLY A 46 -9.74 -9.14 29.95
N ASP A 47 -10.17 -7.89 29.89
CA ASP A 47 -10.19 -7.05 28.68
C ASP A 47 -8.76 -6.80 28.15
N GLU A 48 -8.17 -7.82 27.54
CA GLU A 48 -6.99 -7.71 26.72
C GLU A 48 -7.46 -7.43 25.29
N MET A 49 -7.08 -6.27 24.74
CA MET A 49 -7.07 -6.10 23.28
C MET A 49 -6.34 -7.31 22.69
N PRO A 50 -6.94 -8.03 21.73
CA PRO A 50 -6.30 -9.22 21.18
C PRO A 50 -4.92 -8.83 20.66
N ASP A 51 -3.92 -9.61 21.07
CA ASP A 51 -2.57 -9.54 20.52
C ASP A 51 -2.65 -9.76 19.01
N LEU A 52 -2.70 -8.67 18.26
CA LEU A 52 -2.64 -8.66 16.80
C LEU A 52 -1.18 -8.88 16.41
N GLY A 53 -0.69 -10.09 16.68
CA GLY A 53 0.64 -10.55 16.28
C GLY A 53 0.93 -10.20 14.83
N HIS A 54 2.21 -9.98 14.49
CA HIS A 54 2.66 -9.59 13.16
C HIS A 54 1.98 -10.42 12.04
N VAL A 55 0.97 -9.86 11.35
CA VAL A 55 0.24 -10.59 10.32
C VAL A 55 0.88 -10.31 8.97
N VAL A 56 1.78 -11.21 8.59
CA VAL A 56 2.41 -11.21 7.26
C VAL A 56 1.46 -11.87 6.25
N TYR A 57 0.98 -11.12 5.26
CA TYR A 57 0.07 -11.62 4.24
C TYR A 57 0.84 -12.19 3.04
N PRO A 58 0.77 -13.51 2.78
CA PRO A 58 1.34 -14.09 1.57
C PRO A 58 0.64 -13.52 0.31
N GLU A 59 1.34 -13.53 -0.84
CA GLU A 59 0.70 -13.24 -2.12
C GLU A 59 -0.50 -14.17 -2.30
N CYS A 60 -1.71 -13.61 -2.23
CA CYS A 60 -2.92 -14.38 -2.35
C CYS A 60 -3.07 -14.84 -3.81
N LYS A 61 -3.25 -16.14 -4.02
CA LYS A 61 -3.60 -16.66 -5.34
C LYS A 61 -5.11 -16.53 -5.52
N LEU A 62 -5.58 -15.94 -6.61
CA LEU A 62 -7.01 -15.76 -6.91
C LEU A 62 -7.86 -17.02 -6.71
N GLY A 63 -7.32 -18.20 -7.03
CA GLY A 63 -8.02 -19.47 -6.87
C GLY A 63 -8.28 -19.88 -5.42
N GLU A 64 -7.76 -19.12 -4.45
CA GLU A 64 -7.91 -19.35 -3.01
C GLU A 64 -8.84 -18.30 -2.37
N LEU A 65 -9.31 -17.30 -3.13
CA LEU A 65 -10.25 -16.29 -2.65
C LEU A 65 -11.68 -16.87 -2.56
N SER A 66 -12.40 -16.48 -1.52
CA SER A 66 -13.84 -16.76 -1.45
C SER A 66 -14.59 -16.00 -2.55
N GLN A 67 -15.74 -16.54 -2.96
CA GLN A 67 -16.60 -15.85 -3.94
C GLN A 67 -17.02 -14.46 -3.45
N GLU A 68 -17.33 -14.33 -2.15
CA GLU A 68 -17.67 -13.04 -1.55
C GLU A 68 -16.55 -12.01 -1.71
N THR A 69 -15.30 -12.40 -1.46
CA THR A 69 -14.14 -11.52 -1.63
C THR A 69 -13.94 -11.11 -3.09
N LEU A 70 -14.12 -12.06 -4.03
CA LEU A 70 -14.06 -11.77 -5.46
C LEU A 70 -15.15 -10.79 -5.90
N ASP A 71 -16.37 -10.93 -5.37
CA ASP A 71 -17.48 -10.03 -5.66
C ASP A 71 -17.18 -8.60 -5.16
N LYS A 72 -16.66 -8.47 -3.93
CA LYS A 72 -16.22 -7.18 -3.38
C LYS A 72 -15.09 -6.57 -4.22
N ALA A 73 -14.08 -7.36 -4.59
CA ALA A 73 -13.01 -6.91 -5.46
C ALA A 73 -13.52 -6.44 -6.83
N GLN A 74 -14.50 -7.13 -7.40
CA GLN A 74 -15.11 -6.76 -8.67
C GLN A 74 -15.91 -5.45 -8.56
N ILE A 75 -16.60 -5.22 -7.44
CA ILE A 75 -17.29 -3.94 -7.15
C ILE A 75 -16.27 -2.80 -7.10
N PHE A 76 -15.20 -2.94 -6.31
CA PHE A 76 -14.14 -1.92 -6.23
C PHE A 76 -13.46 -1.66 -7.58
N ALA A 77 -13.14 -2.71 -8.33
CA ALA A 77 -12.53 -2.58 -9.66
C ALA A 77 -13.46 -1.84 -10.64
N ASN A 78 -14.76 -2.15 -10.61
CA ASN A 78 -15.75 -1.45 -11.42
C ASN A 78 -15.88 0.01 -11.00
N ALA A 79 -16.00 0.31 -9.71
CA ALA A 79 -16.07 1.65 -9.18
C ALA A 79 -14.88 2.51 -9.60
N LYS A 80 -13.67 1.94 -9.55
CA LYS A 80 -12.44 2.61 -9.98
C LYS A 80 -12.39 2.86 -11.49
N ARG A 81 -12.96 1.96 -12.29
CA ARG A 81 -13.06 2.10 -13.75
C ARG A 81 -14.11 3.13 -14.17
N THR A 82 -15.25 3.16 -13.49
CA THR A 82 -16.40 3.98 -13.87
C THR A 82 -16.50 5.27 -13.08
N CYS A 83 -15.58 5.51 -12.15
CA CYS A 83 -15.57 6.65 -11.23
C CYS A 83 -16.89 6.80 -10.48
N ARG A 84 -17.38 5.68 -9.92
CA ARG A 84 -18.64 5.60 -9.17
C ARG A 84 -18.38 5.26 -7.71
N GLU A 85 -19.31 5.68 -6.86
CA GLU A 85 -19.28 5.39 -5.44
C GLU A 85 -19.65 3.92 -5.19
N VAL A 86 -19.14 3.41 -4.08
CA VAL A 86 -19.45 2.11 -3.52
C VAL A 86 -20.13 2.34 -2.18
N ASP A 87 -21.43 2.07 -2.14
CA ASP A 87 -22.25 2.22 -0.94
C ASP A 87 -22.40 0.90 -0.19
N GLY A 88 -22.47 0.97 1.14
CA GLY A 88 -22.77 -0.19 1.99
C GLY A 88 -21.69 -1.28 2.00
N MET A 89 -20.48 -0.97 1.54
CA MET A 89 -19.36 -1.92 1.58
C MET A 89 -18.86 -2.10 3.01
N SER A 90 -18.66 -3.36 3.39
CA SER A 90 -18.02 -3.71 4.65
C SER A 90 -16.84 -4.64 4.41
N VAL A 91 -15.79 -4.44 5.20
CA VAL A 91 -14.58 -5.26 5.22
C VAL A 91 -14.29 -5.58 6.68
N SER A 92 -14.36 -6.86 7.02
CA SER A 92 -14.41 -7.34 8.40
C SER A 92 -13.03 -7.54 9.03
N SER A 93 -11.98 -7.65 8.21
CA SER A 93 -10.64 -7.93 8.69
C SER A 93 -9.56 -7.32 7.79
N LEU A 94 -8.37 -7.18 8.37
CA LEU A 94 -7.17 -6.79 7.63
C LEU A 94 -6.82 -7.81 6.54
N ARG A 95 -7.05 -9.11 6.79
CA ARG A 95 -6.85 -10.17 5.80
C ARG A 95 -7.75 -9.96 4.59
N GLU A 96 -9.04 -9.79 4.84
CA GLU A 96 -10.02 -9.56 3.79
C GLU A 96 -9.69 -8.30 3.00
N ALA A 97 -9.25 -7.22 3.66
CA ALA A 97 -8.85 -5.99 2.98
C ALA A 97 -7.72 -6.21 1.96
N TYR A 98 -6.69 -6.98 2.32
CA TYR A 98 -5.60 -7.31 1.41
C TYR A 98 -6.01 -8.31 0.32
N ASP A 99 -6.87 -9.27 0.64
CA ASP A 99 -7.40 -10.22 -0.34
C ASP A 99 -8.27 -9.49 -1.39
N ILE A 100 -9.10 -8.52 -0.98
CA ILE A 100 -9.82 -7.62 -1.89
C ILE A 100 -8.83 -6.79 -2.72
N GLN A 101 -7.82 -6.18 -2.09
CA GLN A 101 -6.78 -5.39 -2.76
C GLN A 101 -6.09 -6.18 -3.89
N ALA A 102 -5.75 -7.45 -3.62
CA ALA A 102 -5.19 -8.38 -4.60
C ALA A 102 -6.19 -8.70 -5.71
N GLY A 103 -7.45 -9.03 -5.36
CA GLY A 103 -8.50 -9.28 -6.35
C GLY A 103 -8.72 -8.11 -7.31
N ILE A 104 -8.74 -6.86 -6.82
CA ILE A 104 -8.86 -5.66 -7.67
C ILE A 104 -7.66 -5.58 -8.63
N THR A 105 -6.46 -5.88 -8.15
CA THR A 105 -5.21 -5.89 -8.97
C THR A 105 -5.34 -6.82 -10.16
N ASP A 106 -5.79 -8.04 -9.89
CA ASP A 106 -5.86 -9.07 -10.92
C ASP A 106 -6.97 -8.78 -11.93
N ILE A 107 -8.15 -8.34 -11.46
CA ILE A 107 -9.24 -7.92 -12.35
C ILE A 107 -8.79 -6.75 -13.24
N ALA A 108 -8.13 -5.74 -12.66
CA ALA A 108 -7.64 -4.58 -13.39
C ALA A 108 -6.58 -4.97 -14.44
N THR A 109 -5.67 -5.90 -14.12
CA THR A 109 -4.63 -6.34 -15.07
C THR A 109 -5.18 -7.23 -16.19
N GLN A 110 -6.17 -8.09 -15.91
CA GLN A 110 -6.84 -8.92 -16.93
C GLN A 110 -7.62 -8.07 -17.93
N PHE A 111 -8.41 -7.11 -17.45
CA PHE A 111 -9.23 -6.25 -18.31
C PHE A 111 -8.37 -5.40 -19.25
N VAL A 112 -7.29 -4.83 -18.73
CA VAL A 112 -6.39 -3.95 -19.47
C VAL A 112 -5.63 -4.70 -20.58
N ARG A 113 -5.31 -5.99 -20.37
CA ARG A 113 -4.79 -6.89 -21.42
C ARG A 113 -5.80 -7.14 -22.55
N GLY A 114 -7.09 -7.19 -22.25
CA GLY A 114 -8.14 -7.49 -23.23
C GLY A 114 -8.56 -6.30 -24.11
N MET A 115 -8.40 -5.06 -23.64
CA MET A 115 -9.08 -3.91 -24.27
C MET A 115 -8.19 -2.85 -24.91
N MET A 116 -6.93 -2.64 -24.47
CA MET A 116 -6.20 -1.41 -24.87
C MET A 116 -4.73 -1.56 -25.25
N ASN A 117 -4.12 -2.76 -25.26
CA ASN A 117 -2.66 -2.92 -25.39
C ASN A 117 -1.84 -2.05 -24.41
N ARG A 118 -2.50 -1.48 -23.40
CA ARG A 118 -1.87 -0.85 -22.25
C ARG A 118 -1.74 -1.94 -21.21
N VAL A 119 -0.73 -1.88 -20.37
CA VAL A 119 -0.58 -2.78 -19.23
C VAL A 119 -0.60 -1.88 -18.01
N LEU A 120 -1.51 -2.15 -17.07
CA LEU A 120 -1.43 -1.58 -15.74
C LEU A 120 -0.23 -2.25 -15.06
N LEU A 121 0.94 -1.63 -15.18
CA LEU A 121 2.18 -2.19 -14.64
C LEU A 121 2.26 -1.85 -13.17
N HIS A 122 2.44 -2.87 -12.33
CA HIS A 122 2.74 -2.68 -10.92
C HIS A 122 4.14 -2.06 -10.80
N ASN A 123 4.19 -0.82 -10.34
CA ASN A 123 5.38 0.01 -10.26
C ASN A 123 5.88 0.19 -8.82
N GLY A 124 5.28 -0.47 -7.85
CA GLY A 124 5.78 -0.49 -6.48
C GLY A 124 4.67 -0.38 -5.45
N TRP A 125 5.01 0.15 -4.29
CA TRP A 125 4.14 0.12 -3.11
C TRP A 125 4.06 1.49 -2.45
N ARG A 126 2.88 1.83 -1.95
CA ARG A 126 2.68 2.91 -1.00
C ARG A 126 2.59 2.33 0.40
N VAL A 127 3.21 3.01 1.36
CA VAL A 127 3.07 2.72 2.78
C VAL A 127 2.19 3.79 3.42
N GLY A 128 1.13 3.38 4.11
CA GLY A 128 0.24 4.28 4.83
C GLY A 128 0.22 3.98 6.33
N ALA A 129 -0.38 4.89 7.12
CA ALA A 129 -0.39 4.81 8.60
C ALA A 129 1.03 4.66 9.20
N THR A 130 1.98 5.45 8.70
CA THR A 130 3.39 5.40 9.12
C THR A 130 3.61 6.05 10.49
N SER A 131 2.79 7.03 10.88
CA SER A 131 2.82 7.59 12.24
C SER A 131 2.02 6.77 13.24
N GLU A 132 2.46 6.78 14.50
CA GLU A 132 1.75 6.13 15.61
C GLU A 132 0.33 6.69 15.82
N LEU A 133 0.13 8.00 15.64
CA LEU A 133 -1.20 8.60 15.72
C LEU A 133 -2.12 8.04 14.64
N ALA A 134 -1.67 8.01 13.39
CA ALA A 134 -2.49 7.48 12.30
C ALA A 134 -2.84 6.00 12.53
N ARG A 135 -1.90 5.21 13.08
CA ARG A 135 -2.16 3.83 13.48
C ARG A 135 -3.20 3.74 14.60
N LYS A 136 -3.06 4.55 15.65
CA LYS A 136 -4.02 4.61 16.77
C LYS A 136 -5.42 5.02 16.31
N GLU A 137 -5.53 6.07 15.50
CA GLU A 137 -6.80 6.52 14.90
C GLU A 137 -7.46 5.41 14.08
N MET A 138 -6.67 4.63 13.35
CA MET A 138 -7.15 3.55 12.48
C MET A 138 -7.23 2.18 13.18
N GLY A 139 -6.94 2.09 14.49
CA GLY A 139 -6.90 0.80 15.19
C GLY A 139 -5.89 -0.21 14.63
N LEU A 140 -4.82 0.25 13.96
CA LEU A 140 -3.80 -0.61 13.35
C LEU A 140 -2.60 -0.80 14.29
N SER A 141 -2.07 -2.01 14.38
CA SER A 141 -0.82 -2.29 15.11
C SER A 141 0.42 -1.90 14.30
N GLU A 142 0.32 -1.87 12.97
CA GLU A 142 1.42 -1.59 12.05
C GLU A 142 0.98 -0.76 10.83
N PRO A 143 1.92 -0.15 10.08
CA PRO A 143 1.59 0.55 8.85
C PRO A 143 1.02 -0.43 7.80
N TYR A 144 0.17 0.06 6.90
CA TYR A 144 -0.36 -0.75 5.81
C TYR A 144 0.39 -0.53 4.50
N ARG A 145 0.28 -1.47 3.56
CA ARG A 145 0.75 -1.32 2.18
C ARG A 145 -0.41 -1.23 1.19
N ALA A 146 -0.15 -0.57 0.06
CA ALA A 146 -1.05 -0.55 -1.08
C ALA A 146 -0.24 -0.56 -2.38
N PRO A 147 -0.70 -1.20 -3.46
CA PRO A 147 0.01 -1.23 -4.72
C PRO A 147 0.01 0.15 -5.37
N LEU A 148 1.08 0.45 -6.10
CA LEU A 148 1.20 1.60 -6.98
C LEU A 148 1.34 1.09 -8.42
N TYR A 149 0.62 1.70 -9.36
CA TYR A 149 0.69 1.31 -10.77
C TYR A 149 1.03 2.50 -11.67
N SER A 150 1.63 2.18 -12.82
CA SER A 150 2.08 3.15 -13.82
C SER A 150 1.02 4.16 -14.27
N GLY A 151 -0.26 3.77 -14.32
CA GLY A 151 -1.36 4.68 -14.67
C GLY A 151 -1.64 5.78 -13.64
N TYR A 152 -1.19 5.59 -12.40
CA TYR A 152 -1.39 6.48 -11.26
C TYR A 152 -0.20 7.38 -10.99
N GLU A 153 0.94 7.13 -11.63
CA GLU A 153 2.11 8.00 -11.58
C GLU A 153 1.99 9.13 -12.59
N LYS A 154 2.26 10.35 -12.12
CA LYS A 154 2.14 11.58 -12.89
C LYS A 154 3.45 12.33 -12.80
N LYS A 155 3.86 12.97 -13.89
CA LYS A 155 5.07 13.80 -13.90
C LYS A 155 4.78 15.15 -13.25
N THR A 156 5.80 15.83 -12.75
CA THR A 156 5.72 17.24 -12.36
C THR A 156 5.02 18.07 -13.44
N ASN A 157 4.17 19.01 -13.03
CA ASN A 157 3.34 19.86 -13.90
C ASN A 157 2.24 19.14 -14.71
N SER A 158 1.96 17.87 -14.44
CA SER A 158 0.80 17.19 -15.04
C SER A 158 -0.50 17.85 -14.60
N ARG A 159 -1.41 18.09 -15.55
CA ARG A 159 -2.80 18.45 -15.24
C ARG A 159 -3.56 17.18 -14.91
N LEU A 160 -4.15 17.14 -13.72
CA LEU A 160 -4.95 16.01 -13.27
C LEU A 160 -6.42 16.31 -13.49
N ARG A 161 -7.12 15.35 -14.07
CA ARG A 161 -8.57 15.36 -14.16
C ARG A 161 -9.15 14.83 -12.86
N TRP A 162 -10.06 15.59 -12.27
CA TRP A 162 -10.64 15.26 -10.97
C TRP A 162 -11.38 13.93 -11.02
N GLU A 163 -12.16 13.75 -12.09
CA GLU A 163 -12.94 12.56 -12.36
C GLU A 163 -12.07 11.29 -12.45
N GLU A 164 -10.76 11.40 -12.72
CA GLU A 164 -9.85 10.25 -12.81
C GLU A 164 -9.23 9.85 -11.45
N GLN A 165 -9.44 10.63 -10.39
CA GLN A 165 -8.80 10.38 -9.09
C GLN A 165 -9.62 9.44 -8.20
N GLY A 166 -10.95 9.53 -8.29
CA GLY A 166 -11.90 8.84 -7.43
C GLY A 166 -13.21 9.62 -7.37
N THR A 167 -14.10 9.26 -6.46
CA THR A 167 -15.37 9.97 -6.28
C THR A 167 -15.20 11.16 -5.34
N ALA A 168 -14.32 11.01 -4.35
CA ALA A 168 -13.94 12.09 -3.44
C ALA A 168 -12.42 12.10 -3.17
N LEU A 169 -11.81 13.29 -3.23
CA LEU A 169 -10.45 13.49 -2.74
C LEU A 169 -10.50 13.62 -1.22
N VAL A 170 -9.72 12.78 -0.55
CA VAL A 170 -9.60 12.73 0.90
C VAL A 170 -8.47 13.63 1.37
N SER A 171 -7.33 13.63 0.67
CA SER A 171 -6.20 14.47 1.04
C SER A 171 -5.18 14.63 -0.08
N VAL A 172 -4.41 15.73 0.00
CA VAL A 172 -3.15 15.91 -0.72
C VAL A 172 -2.02 15.94 0.30
N GLY A 173 -0.98 15.14 0.10
CA GLY A 173 0.13 15.06 1.04
C GLY A 173 1.48 14.93 0.35
N ALA A 174 2.50 15.58 0.90
CA ALA A 174 3.87 15.35 0.48
C ALA A 174 4.41 14.02 1.04
N GLY A 175 5.29 13.38 0.29
CA GLY A 175 5.90 12.11 0.62
C GLY A 175 7.30 11.98 0.02
N LEU A 176 7.94 10.86 0.33
CA LEU A 176 9.18 10.43 -0.29
C LEU A 176 8.98 9.07 -0.95
N GLY A 177 9.34 9.00 -2.22
CA GLY A 177 9.55 7.78 -2.99
C GLY A 177 11.00 7.31 -2.87
N PHE A 178 11.19 6.00 -2.88
CA PHE A 178 12.49 5.35 -2.92
C PHE A 178 12.52 4.48 -4.17
N ARG A 179 13.39 4.81 -5.11
CA ARG A 179 13.67 3.97 -6.28
C ARG A 179 14.71 2.94 -5.90
N LEU A 180 14.41 1.67 -6.13
CA LEU A 180 15.33 0.59 -5.81
C LEU A 180 16.25 0.26 -7.00
N ALA A 181 17.56 0.17 -6.75
CA ALA A 181 18.57 -0.34 -7.69
C ALA A 181 18.51 -1.87 -7.81
N ARG A 182 18.10 -2.55 -6.73
CA ARG A 182 17.97 -4.01 -6.66
C ARG A 182 16.70 -4.39 -5.91
N PRO A 183 16.08 -5.53 -6.22
CA PRO A 183 14.92 -5.99 -5.47
C PRO A 183 15.27 -6.29 -4.01
N LEU A 184 14.36 -5.95 -3.10
CA LEU A 184 14.32 -6.47 -1.73
C LEU A 184 13.39 -7.67 -1.75
N MET A 185 13.96 -8.87 -1.66
CA MET A 185 13.23 -10.12 -1.78
C MET A 185 12.47 -10.44 -0.49
N PRO A 186 11.25 -10.98 -0.57
CA PRO A 186 10.55 -11.58 0.57
C PRO A 186 11.46 -12.47 1.42
N ARG A 187 11.54 -12.23 2.73
CA ARG A 187 12.21 -13.10 3.71
C ARG A 187 11.52 -13.02 5.09
N GLU A 188 11.86 -13.93 5.99
CA GLU A 188 11.27 -14.00 7.35
C GLU A 188 11.74 -12.83 8.22
N ASP A 189 13.05 -12.59 8.26
CA ASP A 189 13.62 -11.52 9.07
C ASP A 189 13.50 -10.14 8.42
N ALA A 190 13.29 -9.12 9.25
CA ALA A 190 13.26 -7.75 8.78
C ALA A 190 14.58 -7.31 8.16
N TYR A 191 14.49 -6.38 7.21
CA TYR A 191 15.66 -5.70 6.67
C TYR A 191 16.18 -4.66 7.66
N SER A 192 17.50 -4.60 7.81
CA SER A 192 18.13 -3.47 8.49
C SER A 192 17.99 -2.20 7.65
N GLU A 193 18.19 -1.04 8.28
CA GLU A 193 18.17 0.23 7.57
C GLU A 193 19.25 0.31 6.50
N GLU A 194 20.44 -0.17 6.81
CA GLU A 194 21.57 -0.24 5.91
C GLU A 194 21.25 -1.11 4.69
N GLU A 195 20.68 -2.31 4.91
CA GLU A 195 20.32 -3.20 3.80
C GLU A 195 19.26 -2.59 2.86
N VAL A 196 18.30 -1.83 3.41
CA VAL A 196 17.31 -1.09 2.60
C VAL A 196 18.00 0.02 1.83
N TRP A 197 18.84 0.84 2.48
CA TRP A 197 19.53 1.95 1.82
C TRP A 197 20.49 1.48 0.73
N GLU A 198 21.18 0.34 0.92
CA GLU A 198 22.00 -0.28 -0.12
C GLU A 198 21.18 -0.74 -1.34
N ALA A 199 19.88 -0.97 -1.17
CA ALA A 199 18.99 -1.27 -2.28
C ALA A 199 18.43 -0.02 -2.95
N VAL A 200 18.54 1.17 -2.35
CA VAL A 200 18.00 2.42 -2.89
C VAL A 200 18.98 3.06 -3.88
N ALA A 201 18.55 3.26 -5.12
CA ALA A 201 19.27 4.04 -6.12
C ALA A 201 19.11 5.55 -5.89
N ALA A 202 17.86 5.97 -5.62
CA ALA A 202 17.50 7.37 -5.52
C ALA A 202 16.29 7.58 -4.59
N LEU A 203 16.28 8.75 -3.97
CA LEU A 203 15.11 9.32 -3.30
C LEU A 203 14.36 10.21 -4.29
N VAL A 204 13.04 10.23 -4.22
CA VAL A 204 12.20 11.02 -5.12
C VAL A 204 11.14 11.75 -4.30
N PRO A 205 11.05 13.09 -4.35
CA PRO A 205 9.94 13.78 -3.71
C PRO A 205 8.64 13.41 -4.43
N VAL A 206 7.58 13.13 -3.67
CA VAL A 206 6.27 12.77 -4.24
C VAL A 206 5.15 13.60 -3.61
N ILE A 207 4.09 13.83 -4.38
CA ILE A 207 2.82 14.36 -3.89
C ILE A 207 1.77 13.27 -4.08
N HIS A 208 1.22 12.79 -2.97
CA HIS A 208 0.12 11.84 -2.93
C HIS A 208 -1.22 12.56 -3.00
N LEU A 209 -2.04 12.17 -3.96
CA LEU A 209 -3.46 12.46 -3.96
C LEU A 209 -4.16 11.19 -3.46
N SER A 210 -4.74 11.29 -2.26
CA SER A 210 -5.54 10.22 -1.69
C SER A 210 -7.00 10.46 -2.04
N ALA A 211 -7.63 9.48 -2.68
CA ALA A 211 -9.02 9.55 -3.10
C ALA A 211 -9.70 8.21 -2.85
N THR A 212 -10.98 8.27 -2.51
CA THR A 212 -11.78 7.09 -2.16
C THR A 212 -12.85 6.83 -3.22
N ARG A 213 -13.30 5.58 -3.30
CA ARG A 213 -14.57 5.21 -3.97
C ARG A 213 -15.67 4.92 -2.95
N VAL A 214 -15.33 4.85 -1.67
CA VAL A 214 -16.25 4.57 -0.56
C VAL A 214 -16.37 5.84 0.27
N PRO A 215 -17.51 6.56 0.26
CA PRO A 215 -17.71 7.77 1.06
C PRO A 215 -17.42 7.53 2.56
N ASP A 216 -17.83 6.38 3.09
CA ASP A 216 -17.60 6.01 4.48
C ASP A 216 -16.12 5.85 4.83
N ALA A 217 -15.23 5.65 3.85
CA ALA A 217 -13.79 5.49 4.08
C ALA A 217 -13.03 6.83 4.21
N ILE A 218 -13.71 7.98 4.17
CA ILE A 218 -13.09 9.30 4.33
C ILE A 218 -12.49 9.46 5.73
N ASP A 219 -13.23 9.05 6.75
CA ASP A 219 -12.81 9.18 8.14
C ASP A 219 -11.68 8.20 8.48
N ARG A 220 -10.86 8.56 9.48
CA ARG A 220 -9.77 7.71 9.98
C ARG A 220 -10.21 7.08 11.29
N THR A 221 -10.95 6.00 11.18
CA THR A 221 -11.45 5.25 12.34
C THR A 221 -11.07 3.77 12.20
N PRO A 222 -11.14 2.98 13.28
CA PRO A 222 -10.92 1.54 13.21
C PRO A 222 -11.88 0.84 12.23
N GLU A 223 -13.14 1.27 12.18
CA GLU A 223 -14.19 0.67 11.34
C GLU A 223 -13.93 0.90 9.84
N THR A 224 -13.28 2.01 9.51
CA THR A 224 -13.03 2.44 8.13
C THR A 224 -11.64 2.04 7.64
N ALA A 225 -10.74 1.63 8.54
CA ALA A 225 -9.36 1.30 8.21
C ALA A 225 -9.24 0.21 7.14
N PHE A 226 -10.03 -0.85 7.26
CA PHE A 226 -10.00 -1.97 6.31
C PHE A 226 -10.59 -1.61 4.95
N LEU A 227 -11.62 -0.76 4.92
CA LEU A 227 -12.14 -0.19 3.67
C LEU A 227 -11.06 0.62 2.94
N ARG A 228 -10.29 1.43 3.67
CA ARG A 228 -9.19 2.23 3.09
C ARG A 228 -8.12 1.33 2.48
N ILE A 229 -7.78 0.23 3.14
CA ILE A 229 -6.77 -0.74 2.66
C ILE A 229 -7.29 -1.51 1.44
N ALA A 230 -8.54 -1.98 1.50
CA ALA A 230 -9.21 -2.64 0.37
C ALA A 230 -9.27 -1.73 -0.86
N ASP A 231 -9.54 -0.44 -0.65
CA ASP A 231 -9.61 0.59 -1.68
C ASP A 231 -8.21 1.06 -2.19
N TRP A 232 -7.25 0.14 -2.28
CA TRP A 232 -5.86 0.39 -2.66
C TRP A 232 -5.20 1.50 -1.83
N GLY A 233 -5.44 1.52 -0.52
CA GLY A 233 -4.87 2.56 0.35
C GLY A 233 -5.29 3.98 -0.05
N LEU A 234 -6.51 4.13 -0.59
CA LEU A 234 -7.03 5.36 -1.16
C LEU A 234 -6.17 5.92 -2.31
N LEU A 235 -5.65 5.05 -3.18
CA LEU A 235 -4.82 5.48 -4.32
C LEU A 235 -5.63 6.29 -5.35
N GLY A 236 -5.38 7.60 -5.40
CA GLY A 236 -5.90 8.53 -6.41
C GLY A 236 -4.89 8.85 -7.52
N SER A 237 -3.78 9.51 -7.20
CA SER A 237 -2.58 9.65 -8.07
C SER A 237 -1.35 9.95 -7.23
N VAL A 238 -0.17 9.75 -7.80
CA VAL A 238 1.11 10.16 -7.23
C VAL A 238 1.86 11.01 -8.24
N VAL A 239 2.12 12.27 -7.90
CA VAL A 239 3.00 13.14 -8.70
C VAL A 239 4.43 12.91 -8.25
N VAL A 240 5.29 12.51 -9.18
CA VAL A 240 6.68 12.16 -8.93
C VAL A 240 7.57 13.31 -9.38
N GLY A 241 8.45 13.77 -8.50
CA GLY A 241 9.45 14.80 -8.78
C GLY A 241 10.74 14.25 -9.38
N ASN A 242 11.79 15.06 -9.32
CA ASN A 242 13.12 14.67 -9.81
C ASN A 242 13.86 13.79 -8.81
N ASP A 243 14.61 12.83 -9.32
CA ASP A 243 15.42 11.94 -8.51
C ASP A 243 16.58 12.68 -7.83
N VAL A 244 16.87 12.28 -6.59
CA VAL A 244 18.04 12.65 -5.81
C VAL A 244 18.82 11.37 -5.56
N SER A 245 20.07 11.29 -6.06
CA SER A 245 20.93 10.11 -5.84
C SER A 245 21.01 9.77 -4.34
N ALA A 246 20.95 8.48 -4.01
CA ALA A 246 21.03 8.01 -2.63
C ALA A 246 22.31 8.46 -1.91
N GLU A 247 23.42 8.65 -2.65
CA GLU A 247 24.69 9.15 -2.11
C GLU A 247 24.60 10.62 -1.67
N GLY A 248 23.72 11.40 -2.31
CA GLY A 248 23.52 12.82 -2.02
C GLY A 248 22.50 13.08 -0.91
N VAL A 249 21.93 12.04 -0.30
CA VAL A 249 20.89 12.17 0.73
C VAL A 249 21.50 12.22 2.13
N ASP A 250 21.25 13.30 2.86
CA ASP A 250 21.48 13.35 4.30
C ASP A 250 20.41 12.53 5.04
N ARG A 251 20.76 11.28 5.35
CA ARG A 251 19.88 10.33 6.07
C ARG A 251 19.56 10.80 7.49
N GLY A 252 20.48 11.53 8.13
CA GLY A 252 20.28 12.12 9.45
C GLY A 252 19.20 13.21 9.42
N ALA A 253 19.23 14.06 8.40
CA ALA A 253 18.21 15.09 8.19
C ALA A 253 16.82 14.49 7.96
N LEU A 254 16.70 13.39 7.21
CA LEU A 254 15.42 12.70 7.00
C LEU A 254 14.79 12.20 8.31
N SER A 255 15.62 11.74 9.24
CA SER A 255 15.20 11.27 10.57
C SER A 255 14.86 12.42 11.52
N ALA A 256 15.41 13.61 11.26
CA ALA A 256 15.21 14.80 12.09
C ALA A 256 13.94 15.60 11.74
N VAL A 257 13.28 15.31 10.60
CA VAL A 257 12.06 16.01 10.18
C VAL A 257 10.94 15.78 11.21
N ARG A 258 10.65 16.82 11.99
CA ARG A 258 9.47 16.88 12.85
C ARG A 258 8.35 17.58 12.10
N VAL A 259 7.34 16.82 11.68
CA VAL A 259 6.09 17.41 11.19
C VAL A 259 5.35 17.94 12.41
N LYS A 260 5.32 19.27 12.57
CA LYS A 260 4.41 19.93 13.52
C LYS A 260 2.98 19.59 13.09
N ARG A 261 2.22 19.00 14.01
CA ARG A 261 0.79 18.74 13.84
C ARG A 261 0.00 19.99 14.17
#